data_AF-A0A9N9MB82-F1
#
_entry.id   AF-A0A9N9MB82-F1
#
_cell.length_a   1.000
_cell.length_b   1.000
_cell.length_c   1.000
_cell.angle_alpha   90.00
_cell.angle_beta   90.00
_cell.angle_gamma   90.00
#
_symmetry.space_group_name_H-M   'P 1'
#
loop_
_entity.id
_entity.type
_entity.pdbx_description
1 polymer ?
#
loop_
_entity_poly.entity_id
_entity_poly.type
_entity_poly.pdbx_seq_one_letter_code
_entity_poly.pdbx_strand_id
1 'polypeptide(L)'
;MNNSKDKYVTLVKHYDDQQQKYSITKENAAIKEKYLLAGQDNEGNKGVKPIIENKRIDELRSKPLHGQVFKQLEKLVVNKNASIAWLKSASLKGETENLIIPAQDQALNTRYLQKNIFKQKVECVERLRNM
;
A
#
# COMPACT_ATOMS: atom_id res chain seq x y z
N MET A 1 -43.15 -7.57 -12.56
CA MET A 1 -42.27 -7.37 -11.38
C MET A 1 -41.43 -6.13 -11.60
N ASN A 2 -41.90 -4.98 -11.11
CA ASN A 2 -41.21 -3.70 -11.28
C ASN A 2 -39.97 -3.68 -10.39
N ASN A 3 -38.81 -3.89 -11.01
CA ASN A 3 -37.52 -3.79 -10.38
C ASN A 3 -37.24 -2.31 -10.09
N SER A 4 -37.76 -1.82 -8.95
CA SER A 4 -37.44 -0.51 -8.40
C SER A 4 -35.94 -0.49 -8.16
N LYS A 5 -35.19 0.00 -9.15
CA LYS A 5 -33.73 0.05 -9.09
C LYS A 5 -33.38 0.81 -7.82
N ASP A 6 -32.67 0.14 -6.92
CA ASP A 6 -32.22 0.67 -5.64
C ASP A 6 -31.66 2.09 -5.84
N LYS A 7 -32.27 3.06 -5.15
CA LYS A 7 -32.00 4.50 -5.28
C LYS A 7 -30.51 4.81 -5.10
N TYR A 8 -29.82 4.04 -4.26
CA TYR A 8 -28.40 4.22 -4.03
C TYR A 8 -27.57 3.73 -5.23
N VAL A 9 -27.97 2.62 -5.86
CA VAL A 9 -27.27 2.07 -7.03
C VAL A 9 -27.38 3.02 -8.23
N THR A 10 -28.52 3.66 -8.43
CA THR A 10 -28.68 4.65 -9.51
C THR A 10 -27.91 5.94 -9.23
N LEU A 11 -27.88 6.40 -7.98
CA LEU A 11 -27.10 7.56 -7.55
C LEU A 11 -25.60 7.35 -7.76
N VAL A 12 -25.08 6.16 -7.40
CA VAL A 12 -23.66 5.80 -7.60
C VAL A 12 -23.31 5.77 -9.08
N LYS A 13 -24.18 5.19 -9.93
CA LYS A 13 -23.97 5.18 -11.40
C LYS A 13 -23.91 6.59 -11.97
N HIS A 14 -24.87 7.44 -11.60
CA HIS A 14 -24.89 8.83 -12.03
C HIS A 14 -23.64 9.60 -11.55
N TYR A 15 -23.20 9.38 -10.31
CA TYR A 15 -21.97 9.97 -9.79
C TYR A 15 -20.73 9.51 -10.61
N ASP A 16 -20.61 8.22 -10.88
CA ASP A 16 -19.51 7.62 -11.65
C ASP A 16 -19.48 8.12 -13.11
N ASP A 17 -20.64 8.33 -13.73
CA ASP A 17 -20.78 8.86 -15.09
C ASP A 17 -20.31 10.32 -15.16
N GLN A 18 -20.65 11.13 -14.16
CA GLN A 18 -20.33 12.57 -14.10
C GLN A 18 -18.89 12.85 -13.66
N GLN A 19 -18.32 12.03 -12.76
CA GLN A 19 -16.98 12.25 -12.20
C GLN A 19 -15.96 11.27 -12.81
N GLN A 20 -15.18 11.74 -13.79
CA GLN A 20 -14.19 10.88 -14.44
C GLN A 20 -13.00 10.50 -13.54
N LYS A 21 -12.61 11.38 -12.60
CA LYS A 21 -11.37 11.25 -11.84
C LYS A 21 -11.45 10.25 -10.66
N TYR A 22 -12.64 10.04 -10.09
CA TYR A 22 -12.83 9.24 -8.86
C TYR A 22 -13.95 8.18 -8.99
N SER A 23 -14.28 7.78 -10.21
CA SER A 23 -15.27 6.75 -10.46
C SER A 23 -14.75 5.37 -10.05
N ILE A 24 -15.50 4.69 -9.17
CA ILE A 24 -15.11 3.38 -8.64
C ILE A 24 -15.08 2.35 -9.76
N THR A 25 -16.05 2.40 -10.69
CA THR A 25 -16.10 1.50 -11.85
C THR A 25 -14.91 1.68 -12.79
N LYS A 26 -14.48 2.92 -13.05
CA LYS A 26 -13.30 3.21 -13.88
C LYS A 26 -12.00 2.80 -13.19
N GLU A 27 -11.86 3.09 -11.89
CA GLU A 27 -10.71 2.66 -11.10
C GLU A 27 -10.61 1.13 -11.08
N ASN A 28 -11.74 0.44 -10.86
CA ASN A 28 -11.82 -1.01 -10.92
C ASN A 28 -11.44 -1.53 -12.30
N ALA A 29 -11.88 -0.89 -13.40
CA ALA A 29 -11.51 -1.28 -14.75
C ALA A 29 -10.00 -1.12 -15.01
N ALA A 30 -9.41 0.00 -14.58
CA ALA A 30 -7.97 0.26 -14.70
C ALA A 30 -7.13 -0.71 -13.85
N ILE A 31 -7.58 -1.03 -12.63
CA ILE A 31 -7.00 -2.08 -11.79
C ILE A 31 -7.11 -3.41 -12.55
N LYS A 32 -8.30 -3.78 -13.01
CA LYS A 32 -8.52 -5.03 -13.74
C LYS A 32 -7.58 -5.15 -14.93
N GLU A 33 -7.44 -4.10 -15.74
CA GLU A 33 -6.50 -4.03 -16.87
C GLU A 33 -5.04 -4.17 -16.44
N LYS A 34 -4.59 -3.38 -15.43
CA LYS A 34 -3.22 -3.44 -14.88
C LYS A 34 -2.83 -4.84 -14.37
N TYR A 35 -3.80 -5.60 -13.86
CA TYR A 35 -3.55 -6.91 -13.24
C TYR A 35 -3.98 -8.13 -14.08
N LEU A 36 -4.88 -7.98 -15.06
CA LEU A 36 -5.25 -9.03 -16.04
C LEU A 36 -4.14 -9.31 -17.05
N LEU A 37 -3.39 -8.28 -17.46
CA LEU A 37 -2.25 -8.43 -18.38
C LEU A 37 -1.08 -9.22 -17.77
N ALA A 38 -1.11 -9.49 -16.46
CA ALA A 38 -0.05 -10.19 -15.74
C ALA A 38 -0.40 -11.65 -15.40
N GLY A 39 -1.54 -12.16 -15.86
CA GLY A 39 -1.96 -13.54 -15.63
C GLY A 39 -2.50 -14.19 -16.89
N GLN A 40 -1.61 -14.72 -17.72
CA GLN A 40 -1.94 -15.76 -18.69
C GLN A 40 -1.59 -17.12 -18.11
N ASP A 41 -2.23 -17.49 -17.00
CA ASP A 41 -2.03 -18.81 -16.41
C ASP A 41 -3.37 -19.54 -16.45
N ASN A 42 -3.47 -20.44 -17.43
CA ASN A 42 -4.46 -21.50 -17.47
C ASN A 42 -4.22 -22.40 -16.26
N GLU A 43 -5.04 -22.27 -15.22
CA GLU A 43 -5.48 -23.34 -14.32
C GLU A 43 -6.15 -22.74 -13.08
N GLY A 44 -7.47 -22.98 -12.95
CA GLY A 44 -8.16 -23.01 -11.67
C GLY A 44 -8.16 -21.74 -10.83
N ASN A 45 -9.02 -20.77 -11.17
CA ASN A 45 -9.71 -19.86 -10.25
C ASN A 45 -8.94 -19.37 -9.00
N LYS A 46 -7.68 -18.96 -9.13
CA LYS A 46 -7.02 -18.12 -8.11
C LYS A 46 -7.27 -16.68 -8.53
N GLY A 47 -8.20 -16.02 -7.82
CA GLY A 47 -8.70 -14.69 -8.17
C GLY A 47 -7.59 -13.64 -8.33
N VAL A 48 -7.93 -12.46 -8.86
CA VAL A 48 -6.99 -11.35 -9.12
C VAL A 48 -6.26 -10.86 -7.83
N LYS A 49 -6.82 -11.17 -6.65
CA LYS A 49 -6.35 -10.71 -5.34
C LYS A 49 -4.89 -11.08 -5.01
N PRO A 50 -4.46 -12.36 -5.03
CA PRO A 50 -3.06 -12.74 -4.81
C PRO A 50 -2.06 -12.05 -5.75
N ILE A 51 -2.43 -11.85 -7.03
CA ILE A 51 -1.56 -11.16 -8.01
C ILE A 51 -1.36 -9.70 -7.60
N ILE A 52 -2.43 -9.02 -7.16
CA ILE A 52 -2.35 -7.65 -6.65
C ILE A 52 -1.50 -7.60 -5.38
N GLU A 53 -1.70 -8.53 -4.45
CA GLU A 53 -0.96 -8.59 -3.19
C GLU A 53 0.55 -8.78 -3.44
N ASN A 54 0.93 -9.72 -4.30
CA ASN A 54 2.33 -9.96 -4.65
C ASN A 54 2.98 -8.74 -5.32
N LYS A 55 2.30 -8.12 -6.30
CA LYS A 55 2.82 -6.89 -6.93
C LYS A 55 3.00 -5.76 -5.92
N ARG A 56 2.08 -5.59 -4.97
CA ARG A 56 2.22 -4.58 -3.90
C ARG A 56 3.40 -4.89 -2.99
N ILE A 57 3.62 -6.16 -2.65
CA ILE A 57 4.78 -6.59 -1.87
C ILE A 57 6.08 -6.29 -2.63
N ASP A 58 6.14 -6.54 -3.92
CA ASP A 58 7.32 -6.26 -4.75
C ASP A 58 7.56 -4.75 -4.94
N GLU A 59 6.49 -3.96 -5.17
CA GLU A 59 6.55 -2.49 -5.18
C GLU A 59 7.05 -1.94 -3.83
N LEU A 60 6.69 -2.57 -2.70
CA LEU A 60 7.20 -2.18 -1.38
C LEU A 60 8.67 -2.57 -1.21
N ARG A 61 9.09 -3.78 -1.61
CA ARG A 61 10.48 -4.26 -1.53
C ARG A 61 11.45 -3.42 -2.37
N SER A 62 10.99 -2.95 -3.52
CA SER A 62 11.79 -2.12 -4.44
C SER A 62 12.04 -0.70 -3.91
N LYS A 63 11.24 -0.20 -2.97
CA LYS A 63 11.48 1.10 -2.35
C LYS A 63 12.69 1.01 -1.40
N PRO A 64 13.66 1.95 -1.47
CA PRO A 64 14.88 1.86 -0.67
C PRO A 64 14.65 2.10 0.82
N LEU A 65 13.69 2.99 1.14
CA LEU A 65 13.38 3.40 2.51
C LEU A 65 12.23 2.59 3.13
N HIS A 66 11.31 2.09 2.32
CA HIS A 66 10.18 1.30 2.80
C HIS A 66 10.53 -0.19 2.75
N GLY A 67 10.13 -0.92 3.80
CA GLY A 67 10.36 -2.36 3.90
C GLY A 67 11.75 -2.76 4.36
N GLN A 68 12.44 -1.90 5.11
CA GLN A 68 13.64 -2.29 5.86
C GLN A 68 13.29 -3.35 6.91
N VAL A 69 12.16 -3.20 7.59
CA VAL A 69 11.62 -4.20 8.52
C VAL A 69 11.42 -5.54 7.79
N PHE A 70 10.84 -5.54 6.59
CA PHE A 70 10.67 -6.77 5.81
C PHE A 70 12.01 -7.41 5.44
N LYS A 71 12.98 -6.63 4.98
CA LYS A 71 14.34 -7.11 4.68
C LYS A 71 15.05 -7.67 5.92
N GLN A 72 14.84 -7.05 7.09
CA GLN A 72 15.39 -7.53 8.35
C GLN A 72 14.74 -8.84 8.79
N LEU A 73 13.42 -8.96 8.64
CA LEU A 73 12.68 -10.20 8.94
C LEU A 73 13.12 -11.37 8.05
N GLU A 74 13.55 -11.11 6.81
CA GLU A 74 14.03 -12.15 5.88
C GLU A 74 15.44 -12.69 6.22
N LYS A 75 16.17 -12.08 7.16
CA LYS A 75 17.49 -12.57 7.58
C LYS A 75 17.37 -13.90 8.33
N LEU A 76 18.26 -14.85 8.04
CA LEU A 76 18.27 -16.21 8.60
C LEU A 76 18.32 -16.26 10.13
N VAL A 77 18.86 -15.23 10.78
CA VAL A 77 19.03 -15.16 12.25
C VAL A 77 17.76 -14.65 12.95
N VAL A 78 16.78 -14.14 12.21
CA VAL A 78 15.59 -13.50 12.79
C VAL A 78 14.43 -14.48 12.86
N ASN A 79 13.92 -14.70 14.08
CA ASN A 79 12.66 -15.42 14.28
C ASN A 79 11.49 -14.52 13.89
N LYS A 80 11.05 -14.63 12.64
CA LYS A 80 9.94 -13.86 12.07
C LYS A 80 8.69 -13.86 12.95
N ASN A 81 8.29 -15.03 13.45
CA ASN A 81 7.06 -15.18 14.21
C ASN A 81 7.11 -14.44 15.54
N ALA A 82 8.26 -14.47 16.23
CA ALA A 82 8.47 -13.71 17.46
C ALA A 82 8.52 -12.20 17.18
N SER A 83 9.22 -11.77 16.14
CA SER A 83 9.39 -10.36 15.80
C SER A 83 8.10 -9.64 15.39
N ILE A 84 7.11 -10.37 14.86
CA ILE A 84 5.79 -9.81 14.48
C ILE A 84 4.67 -10.14 15.48
N ALA A 85 4.96 -10.85 16.57
CA ALA A 85 3.93 -11.29 17.51
C ALA A 85 3.14 -10.13 18.11
N TRP A 86 3.80 -8.98 18.32
CA TRP A 86 3.18 -7.77 18.84
C TRP A 86 2.06 -7.22 17.96
N LEU A 87 2.12 -7.42 16.63
CA LEU A 87 1.05 -7.03 15.72
C LEU A 87 -0.25 -7.81 16.01
N LYS A 88 -0.13 -9.07 16.46
CA LYS A 88 -1.27 -9.93 16.75
C LYS A 88 -1.77 -9.78 18.19
N SER A 89 -0.86 -9.52 19.14
CA SER A 89 -1.18 -9.56 20.57
C SER A 89 -1.68 -8.24 21.13
N ALA A 90 -1.37 -7.10 20.50
CA ALA A 90 -1.62 -5.79 21.09
C ALA A 90 -2.98 -5.15 20.73
N SER A 91 -3.88 -5.88 20.04
CA SER A 91 -5.18 -5.37 19.55
C SER A 91 -5.07 -3.96 18.95
N LEU A 92 -4.04 -3.75 18.13
CA LEU A 92 -3.75 -2.44 17.58
C LEU A 92 -4.84 -2.04 16.59
N LYS A 93 -5.20 -0.75 16.62
CA LYS A 93 -6.02 -0.17 15.54
C LYS A 93 -5.13 -0.02 14.31
N GLY A 94 -5.71 -0.19 13.12
CA GLY A 94 -4.97 -0.03 11.87
C GLY A 94 -4.27 1.33 11.72
N GLU A 95 -4.80 2.38 12.33
CA GLU A 95 -4.13 3.69 12.42
C GLU A 95 -2.78 3.62 13.14
N THR A 96 -2.71 2.85 14.22
CA THR A 96 -1.50 2.68 15.04
C THR A 96 -0.47 1.82 14.32
N GLU A 97 -0.91 0.77 13.63
CA GLU A 97 -0.04 -0.05 12.77
C GLU A 97 0.60 0.78 11.65
N ASN A 98 -0.18 1.65 11.03
CA ASN A 98 0.28 2.58 10.00
C ASN A 98 1.30 3.62 10.50
N LEU A 99 1.42 3.81 11.82
CA LEU A 99 2.44 4.68 12.42
C LEU A 99 3.69 3.91 12.82
N ILE A 100 3.53 2.74 13.45
CA ILE A 100 4.64 1.98 14.02
C ILE A 100 5.55 1.40 12.92
N ILE A 101 4.98 0.88 11.82
CA ILE A 101 5.78 0.26 10.75
C ILE A 101 6.72 1.27 10.09
N PRO A 102 6.27 2.47 9.66
CA PRO A 102 7.19 3.52 9.20
C PRO A 102 8.18 4.00 10.25
N ALA A 103 7.84 3.95 11.54
CA ALA A 103 8.77 4.28 12.63
C ALA A 103 9.94 3.30 12.67
N GLN A 104 9.63 2.00 12.59
CA GLN A 104 10.63 0.92 12.56
C GLN A 104 11.49 0.97 11.29
N ASP A 105 10.90 1.35 10.15
CA ASP A 105 11.62 1.61 8.90
C ASP A 105 12.47 2.90 8.95
N GLN A 106 12.46 3.65 10.05
CA GLN A 106 13.07 4.99 10.20
C GLN A 106 12.59 6.00 9.13
N ALA A 107 11.37 5.80 8.62
CA ALA A 107 10.78 6.60 7.56
C ALA A 107 10.00 7.83 8.09
N LEU A 108 9.80 7.95 9.41
CA LEU A 108 9.07 9.08 10.01
C LEU A 108 9.83 10.41 9.99
N ASN A 109 11.17 10.37 10.04
CA ASN A 109 11.99 11.58 10.13
C ASN A 109 12.88 11.79 8.90
N THR A 110 12.28 11.66 7.71
CA THR A 110 13.02 11.91 6.46
C THR A 110 13.10 13.40 6.16
N ARG A 111 14.21 13.83 5.56
CA ARG A 111 14.35 15.20 5.03
C ARG A 111 13.22 15.54 4.04
N TYR A 112 12.76 14.54 3.29
CA TYR A 112 11.61 14.69 2.40
C TYR A 112 10.36 15.08 3.17
N LEU A 113 10.02 14.37 4.26
CA LEU A 113 8.85 14.66 5.08
C LEU A 113 8.97 16.04 5.76
N GLN A 114 10.15 16.33 6.32
CA GLN A 114 10.45 17.63 6.95
C GLN A 114 10.25 18.80 5.97
N LYS A 115 10.77 18.68 4.75
CA LYS A 115 10.68 19.74 3.73
C LYS A 115 9.28 19.85 3.10
N ASN A 116 8.71 18.72 2.67
CA ASN A 116 7.52 18.73 1.82
C ASN A 116 6.21 18.68 2.60
N ILE A 117 6.19 18.03 3.76
CA ILE A 117 5.00 17.91 4.62
C ILE A 117 5.04 18.94 5.74
N PHE A 118 6.09 18.94 6.56
CA PHE A 118 6.20 19.86 7.71
C PHE A 118 6.65 21.27 7.33
N LYS A 119 6.96 21.52 6.04
CA LYS A 119 7.39 22.83 5.50
C LYS A 119 8.57 23.44 6.26
N GLN A 120 9.40 22.61 6.88
CA GLN A 120 10.59 23.05 7.58
C GLN A 120 11.69 23.39 6.59
N LYS A 121 12.50 24.40 6.94
CA LYS A 121 13.69 24.74 6.17
C LYS A 121 14.77 23.70 6.45
N VAL A 122 14.85 22.70 5.58
CA VAL A 122 15.88 21.66 5.66
C VAL A 122 17.08 22.09 4.83
N GLU A 123 18.20 22.38 5.50
CA GLU A 123 19.48 22.62 4.85
C GLU A 123 19.94 21.32 4.14
N CYS A 124 20.15 21.40 2.82
CA CYS A 124 20.66 20.28 2.03
C CYS A 124 22.16 20.11 2.29
N VAL A 125 22.54 19.59 3.45
CA VAL A 125 23.93 19.19 3.71
C VAL A 125 24.11 17.78 3.12
N GLU A 126 24.77 17.67 1.97
CA GLU A 126 25.24 16.40 1.41
C GLU A 126 26.14 15.71 2.44
N ARG A 127 25.70 14.57 2.96
CA ARG A 127 26.52 13.68 3.80
C ARG A 127 27.47 12.84 2.93
N LEU A 128 28.24 13.51 2.08
CA LEU A 128 29.42 12.95 1.42
C LEU A 128 30.65 13.72 1.90
N ARG A 129 30.91 13.66 3.20
CA ARG A 129 32.21 14.02 3.74
C ARG A 129 32.47 13.14 4.96
N ASN A 130 33.42 12.22 4.79
CA ASN A 130 34.02 11.32 5.78
C ASN A 130 33.29 9.98 6.00
N MET A 131 33.43 9.08 5.02
CA MET A 131 33.86 7.69 5.24
C MET A 131 34.63 7.22 4.02
#